data_AF-A0A2Z6R7L3-F1
#
_entry.id   AF-A0A2Z6R7L3-F1
#
_cell.length_a   1.000
_cell.length_b   1.000
_cell.length_c   1.000
_cell.angle_alpha   90.00
_cell.angle_beta   90.00
_cell.angle_gamma   90.00
#
_symmetry.space_group_name_H-M   'P 1'
#
loop_
_entity.id
_entity.type
_entity.pdbx_description
1 polymer ?
#
loop_
_entity_poly.entity_id
_entity_poly.type
_entity_poly.pdbx_seq_one_letter_code
_entity_poly.pdbx_strand_id
1 'polypeptide(L)'
;MGGHIKGVKNSIKRVVEYMANMRPTIIVRVAFCGYRDHCDEPNRLQIFDFTNSCDDFINYLSDVSATGGGDAPEDVLGGLDAAVTRITWRNPTRVLLHIGDCPPHGRRFTGLLDDYPDGDPNGLTAEQVLREMRSAAIYYFFGKITEYTETMTEVFQSIIGEYPVFDIKDTPDPEGLVEKFFDAACSAINTAITLIFKKKYFFSVGGRGLNFTSLYFAKKLYLRENYITSNAKWKLTFVSLWTAPVLWGDT
;
A
#
# COMPACT_ATOMS: atom_id res chain seq x y z
N MET A 1 -15.44 -3.78 8.10
CA MET A 1 -14.85 -2.47 7.75
C MET A 1 -15.22 -1.17 8.51
N GLY A 2 -16.46 -0.66 8.58
CA GLY A 2 -16.75 0.78 8.85
C GLY A 2 -15.90 1.59 9.87
N GLY A 3 -15.65 1.07 11.07
CA GLY A 3 -14.79 1.73 12.07
C GLY A 3 -13.33 1.91 11.61
N HIS A 4 -12.80 0.93 10.88
CA HIS A 4 -11.51 1.01 10.22
C HIS A 4 -11.50 2.05 9.10
N ILE A 5 -12.62 2.41 8.46
CA ILE A 5 -12.64 3.47 7.42
C ILE A 5 -12.52 4.88 8.02
N LYS A 6 -13.13 5.18 9.19
CA LYS A 6 -12.81 6.44 9.90
C LYS A 6 -11.39 6.38 10.46
N GLY A 7 -11.03 5.22 11.01
CA GLY A 7 -9.67 4.83 11.33
C GLY A 7 -8.77 4.65 10.10
N VAL A 8 -9.16 5.15 8.92
CA VAL A 8 -8.37 5.28 7.69
C VAL A 8 -8.07 6.77 7.39
N LYS A 9 -9.04 7.68 7.35
CA LYS A 9 -8.82 9.02 6.76
C LYS A 9 -7.70 9.91 7.39
N ASN A 10 -7.18 9.59 8.59
CA ASN A 10 -6.23 10.42 9.33
C ASN A 10 -4.74 9.97 9.28
N SER A 11 -4.38 8.69 9.08
CA SER A 11 -2.94 8.36 8.93
C SER A 11 -2.40 8.76 7.57
N ILE A 12 -3.28 8.76 6.58
CA ILE A 12 -3.14 9.35 5.26
C ILE A 12 -2.50 10.71 5.39
N LYS A 13 -3.21 11.58 6.09
CA LYS A 13 -2.80 12.93 6.44
C LYS A 13 -1.42 12.91 7.10
N ARG A 14 -1.23 12.13 8.17
CA ARG A 14 0.08 12.01 8.84
C ARG A 14 1.22 11.51 7.94
N VAL A 15 0.98 10.55 7.04
CA VAL A 15 1.99 10.03 6.09
C VAL A 15 2.36 11.12 5.09
N VAL A 16 1.39 11.78 4.47
CA VAL A 16 1.67 12.84 3.48
C VAL A 16 2.32 14.06 4.16
N GLU A 17 1.86 14.45 5.36
CA GLU A 17 2.50 15.48 6.21
C GLU A 17 3.96 15.11 6.54
N TYR A 18 4.22 13.88 6.98
CA TYR A 18 5.57 13.41 7.30
C TYR A 18 6.49 13.43 6.07
N MET A 19 5.99 12.97 4.92
CA MET A 19 6.76 12.94 3.67
C MET A 19 7.02 14.35 3.11
N ALA A 20 6.07 15.27 3.24
CA ALA A 20 6.25 16.68 2.87
C ALA A 20 7.33 17.38 3.72
N ASN A 21 7.55 16.91 4.95
CA ASN A 21 8.60 17.40 5.84
C ASN A 21 9.95 16.65 5.70
N MET A 22 10.02 15.58 4.89
CA MET A 22 11.23 14.78 4.70
C MET A 22 12.27 15.53 3.83
N ARG A 23 13.56 15.48 4.23
CA ARG A 23 14.67 16.11 3.48
C ARG A 23 15.68 15.06 2.98
N PRO A 24 16.17 15.11 1.73
CA PRO A 24 15.76 16.03 0.66
C PRO A 24 14.30 15.80 0.25
N THR A 25 13.64 16.86 -0.21
CA THR A 25 12.20 16.89 -0.46
C THR A 25 11.77 15.82 -1.47
N ILE A 26 10.91 14.91 -1.05
CA ILE A 26 10.35 13.87 -1.91
C ILE A 26 8.99 14.34 -2.41
N ILE A 27 8.78 14.32 -3.73
CA ILE A 27 7.46 14.61 -4.30
C ILE A 27 6.61 13.34 -4.18
N VAL A 28 5.52 13.46 -3.44
CA VAL A 28 4.53 12.41 -3.23
C VAL A 28 3.34 12.66 -4.14
N ARG A 29 2.76 11.59 -4.67
CA ARG A 29 1.39 11.64 -5.18
C ARG A 29 0.60 10.49 -4.59
N VAL A 30 -0.65 10.77 -4.24
CA VAL A 30 -1.56 9.86 -3.54
C VAL A 30 -2.80 9.56 -4.37
N ALA A 31 -3.22 8.30 -4.34
CA ALA A 31 -4.37 7.77 -5.08
C ALA A 31 -5.18 6.83 -4.17
N PHE A 32 -6.37 6.44 -4.63
CA PHE A 32 -7.23 5.48 -3.95
C PHE A 32 -7.91 4.56 -4.96
N CYS A 33 -7.88 3.25 -4.68
CA CYS A 33 -8.76 2.27 -5.29
C CYS A 33 -9.44 1.50 -4.15
N GLY A 34 -10.75 1.67 -4.01
CA GLY A 34 -11.60 0.89 -3.13
C GLY A 34 -12.35 -0.17 -3.94
N TYR A 35 -12.52 -1.34 -3.35
CA TYR A 35 -13.33 -2.44 -3.89
C TYR A 35 -14.35 -2.93 -2.83
N ARG A 36 -15.28 -3.78 -3.27
CA ARG A 36 -16.34 -4.47 -2.49
C ARG A 36 -16.55 -5.87 -3.10
N ASP A 37 -17.66 -6.55 -2.84
CA ASP A 37 -18.13 -7.70 -3.62
C ASP A 37 -18.70 -7.29 -5.01
N HIS A 38 -18.77 -8.27 -5.92
CA HIS A 38 -19.40 -8.20 -7.23
C HIS A 38 -20.89 -7.79 -7.21
N CYS A 39 -21.65 -8.04 -6.13
CA CYS A 39 -23.06 -7.65 -6.05
C CYS A 39 -23.28 -6.15 -5.79
N ASP A 40 -22.24 -5.42 -5.36
CA ASP A 40 -22.31 -4.02 -4.91
C ASP A 40 -22.32 -2.97 -6.04
N GLU A 41 -22.58 -3.36 -7.29
CA GLU A 41 -22.66 -2.44 -8.43
C GLU A 41 -23.76 -1.35 -8.23
N PRO A 42 -23.50 -0.07 -8.54
CA PRO A 42 -22.34 0.49 -9.24
C PRO A 42 -21.19 0.92 -8.31
N ASN A 43 -21.22 0.56 -7.03
CA ASN A 43 -20.22 0.94 -6.03
C ASN A 43 -19.08 -0.09 -5.86
N ARG A 44 -19.16 -1.24 -6.53
CA ARG A 44 -18.16 -2.32 -6.54
C ARG A 44 -16.71 -1.80 -6.60
N LEU A 45 -16.42 -0.85 -7.49
CA LEU A 45 -15.09 -0.24 -7.64
C LEU A 45 -15.15 1.29 -7.58
N GLN A 46 -14.37 1.90 -6.68
CA GLN A 46 -14.28 3.36 -6.49
C GLN A 46 -12.83 3.83 -6.64
N ILE A 47 -12.57 4.71 -7.62
CA ILE A 47 -11.20 5.13 -8.00
C ILE A 47 -11.04 6.64 -7.91
N PHE A 48 -9.92 7.07 -7.35
CA PHE A 48 -9.38 8.43 -7.40
C PHE A 48 -7.90 8.35 -7.79
N ASP A 49 -7.54 8.96 -8.93
CA ASP A 49 -6.17 8.91 -9.47
C ASP A 49 -5.21 9.86 -8.73
N PHE A 50 -3.93 9.80 -9.05
CA PHE A 50 -2.84 10.47 -8.34
C PHE A 50 -2.93 12.01 -8.31
N THR A 51 -3.35 12.57 -7.17
CA THR A 51 -3.13 13.98 -6.80
C THR A 51 -1.83 14.18 -6.03
N ASN A 52 -1.30 15.41 -6.00
CA ASN A 52 -0.26 15.86 -5.06
C ASN A 52 -0.82 16.76 -3.94
N SER A 53 -2.12 17.04 -3.94
CA SER A 53 -2.80 17.81 -2.89
C SER A 53 -3.23 16.90 -1.74
N CYS A 54 -2.78 17.21 -0.52
CA CYS A 54 -3.24 16.54 0.69
C CYS A 54 -4.76 16.68 0.85
N ASP A 55 -5.26 17.89 0.61
CA ASP A 55 -6.62 18.28 0.93
C ASP A 55 -7.61 17.68 -0.08
N ASP A 56 -7.30 17.66 -1.37
CA ASP A 56 -8.12 16.99 -2.39
C ASP A 56 -8.34 15.52 -2.03
N PHE A 57 -7.28 14.86 -1.57
CA PHE A 57 -7.29 13.45 -1.21
C PHE A 57 -8.06 13.19 0.08
N ILE A 58 -7.90 14.04 1.09
CA ILE A 58 -8.66 13.97 2.35
C ILE A 58 -10.15 14.25 2.10
N ASN A 59 -10.48 15.20 1.22
CA ASN A 59 -11.85 15.55 0.85
C ASN A 59 -12.52 14.45 0.02
N TYR A 60 -11.87 13.89 -1.01
CA TYR A 60 -12.41 12.71 -1.70
C TYR A 60 -12.66 11.56 -0.72
N LEU A 61 -11.71 11.33 0.20
CA LEU A 61 -11.86 10.28 1.17
C LEU A 61 -12.91 10.57 2.24
N SER A 62 -13.31 11.81 2.55
CA SER A 62 -14.39 12.07 3.52
C SER A 62 -15.69 11.37 3.13
N ASP A 63 -15.91 11.22 1.82
CA ASP A 63 -17.15 10.73 1.24
C ASP A 63 -17.14 9.20 1.06
N VAL A 64 -15.96 8.57 1.01
CA VAL A 64 -15.80 7.10 0.99
C VAL A 64 -16.37 6.48 2.27
N SER A 65 -17.36 5.61 2.13
CA SER A 65 -18.10 4.97 3.22
C SER A 65 -18.08 3.45 3.09
N ALA A 66 -18.19 2.74 4.23
CA ALA A 66 -18.40 1.30 4.22
C ALA A 66 -19.88 1.03 3.90
N THR A 67 -20.11 0.43 2.74
CA THR A 67 -21.41 -0.06 2.27
C THR A 67 -21.15 -1.40 1.60
N GLY A 68 -22.07 -2.35 1.78
CA GLY A 68 -21.99 -3.67 1.15
C GLY A 68 -22.59 -4.77 2.01
N GLY A 69 -22.51 -5.99 1.50
CA GLY A 69 -22.98 -7.23 2.12
C GLY A 69 -23.20 -8.30 1.04
N GLY A 70 -23.17 -9.58 1.43
CA GLY A 70 -23.19 -10.71 0.52
C GLY A 70 -22.74 -11.97 1.25
N ASP A 71 -21.88 -12.75 0.61
CA ASP A 71 -21.02 -13.75 1.25
C ASP A 71 -19.87 -13.08 2.04
N ALA A 72 -18.78 -13.82 2.30
CA ALA A 72 -17.68 -13.35 3.14
C ALA A 72 -16.38 -12.98 2.39
N PRO A 73 -16.01 -13.60 1.26
CA PRO A 73 -14.99 -13.09 0.35
C PRO A 73 -15.43 -11.81 -0.38
N GLU A 74 -14.52 -11.16 -1.09
CA GLU A 74 -14.73 -9.86 -1.76
C GLU A 74 -14.02 -9.83 -3.14
N ASP A 75 -14.30 -8.82 -4.00
CA ASP A 75 -13.60 -8.61 -5.29
C ASP A 75 -12.18 -8.03 -5.12
N VAL A 76 -11.34 -8.72 -4.34
CA VAL A 76 -9.94 -8.37 -4.15
C VAL A 76 -9.16 -8.41 -5.47
N LEU A 77 -9.53 -9.29 -6.42
CA LEU A 77 -8.83 -9.41 -7.70
C LEU A 77 -9.17 -8.26 -8.66
N GLY A 78 -10.44 -7.89 -8.82
CA GLY A 78 -10.85 -6.70 -9.58
C GLY A 78 -10.43 -5.39 -8.92
N GLY A 79 -10.39 -5.35 -7.58
CA GLY A 79 -9.80 -4.25 -6.82
C GLY A 79 -8.31 -4.07 -7.07
N LEU A 80 -7.53 -5.15 -7.12
CA LEU A 80 -6.10 -5.13 -7.45
C LEU A 80 -5.86 -4.88 -8.95
N ASP A 81 -6.66 -5.44 -9.85
CA ASP A 81 -6.59 -5.13 -11.28
C ASP A 81 -6.80 -3.64 -11.51
N ALA A 82 -7.91 -3.09 -11.03
CA ALA A 82 -8.22 -1.66 -11.16
C ALA A 82 -7.12 -0.76 -10.58
N ALA A 83 -6.50 -1.17 -9.46
CA ALA A 83 -5.37 -0.45 -8.87
C ALA A 83 -4.08 -0.50 -9.74
N VAL A 84 -3.94 -1.49 -10.63
CA VAL A 84 -2.81 -1.63 -11.57
C VAL A 84 -3.12 -0.98 -12.92
N THR A 85 -4.30 -1.23 -13.48
CA THR A 85 -4.69 -0.92 -14.87
C THR A 85 -5.36 0.45 -15.03
N ARG A 86 -6.07 0.95 -14.00
CA ARG A 86 -6.88 2.19 -14.08
C ARG A 86 -6.30 3.39 -13.31
N ILE A 87 -5.23 3.21 -12.54
CA ILE A 87 -4.48 4.29 -11.85
C ILE A 87 -3.26 4.74 -12.67
N THR A 88 -3.00 6.05 -12.80
CA THR A 88 -1.94 6.56 -13.67
C THR A 88 -0.56 6.59 -12.98
N TRP A 89 0.07 5.42 -12.89
CA TRP A 89 1.40 5.19 -12.30
C TRP A 89 2.57 5.85 -13.07
N ARG A 90 2.69 7.18 -13.05
CA ARG A 90 3.76 7.91 -13.79
C ARG A 90 5.15 7.82 -13.15
N ASN A 91 5.25 7.61 -11.83
CA ASN A 91 6.52 7.68 -11.11
C ASN A 91 7.31 6.36 -11.20
N PRO A 92 8.65 6.38 -11.11
CA PRO A 92 9.50 5.19 -11.12
C PRO A 92 9.47 4.39 -9.80
N THR A 93 8.95 4.98 -8.72
CA THR A 93 8.75 4.33 -7.44
C THR A 93 7.26 4.23 -7.16
N ARG A 94 6.76 2.99 -7.12
CA ARG A 94 5.33 2.67 -7.10
C ARG A 94 5.06 1.78 -5.89
N VAL A 95 4.26 2.23 -4.93
CA VAL A 95 3.91 1.46 -3.73
C VAL A 95 2.40 1.30 -3.65
N LEU A 96 1.94 0.04 -3.71
CA LEU A 96 0.55 -0.35 -3.49
C LEU A 96 0.47 -0.99 -2.10
N LEU A 97 -0.20 -0.31 -1.19
CA LEU A 97 -0.44 -0.77 0.17
C LEU A 97 -1.91 -1.15 0.30
N HIS A 98 -2.17 -2.44 0.13
CA HIS A 98 -3.50 -3.05 0.19
C HIS A 98 -3.85 -3.39 1.64
N ILE A 99 -5.12 -3.23 2.03
CA ILE A 99 -5.65 -3.58 3.35
C ILE A 99 -7.02 -4.22 3.15
N GLY A 100 -7.27 -5.35 3.82
CA GLY A 100 -8.56 -6.03 3.82
C GLY A 100 -8.79 -6.86 5.09
N ASP A 101 -10.07 -7.05 5.44
CA ASP A 101 -10.56 -8.01 6.43
C ASP A 101 -10.92 -9.38 5.83
N CYS A 102 -11.10 -9.48 4.50
CA CYS A 102 -11.54 -10.70 3.80
C CYS A 102 -10.70 -11.03 2.53
N PRO A 103 -10.67 -12.32 2.10
CA PRO A 103 -9.93 -12.80 0.92
C PRO A 103 -10.71 -12.63 -0.40
N PRO A 104 -10.08 -12.83 -1.58
CA PRO A 104 -10.78 -13.03 -2.85
C PRO A 104 -11.65 -14.29 -2.86
N HIS A 105 -12.69 -14.26 -3.68
CA HIS A 105 -13.49 -15.43 -4.05
C HIS A 105 -12.67 -16.58 -4.66
N GLY A 106 -13.15 -17.80 -4.45
CA GLY A 106 -12.57 -19.04 -4.90
C GLY A 106 -11.99 -19.88 -3.76
N ARG A 107 -12.40 -21.16 -3.67
CA ARG A 107 -11.94 -22.17 -2.67
C ARG A 107 -10.42 -22.35 -2.56
N ARG A 108 -9.63 -21.76 -3.47
CA ARG A 108 -8.16 -21.71 -3.41
C ARG A 108 -7.63 -20.77 -2.32
N PHE A 109 -8.37 -19.73 -1.98
CA PHE A 109 -7.91 -18.65 -1.08
C PHE A 109 -8.56 -18.71 0.31
N THR A 110 -9.63 -19.49 0.47
CA THR A 110 -10.49 -19.49 1.66
C THR A 110 -11.30 -20.78 1.82
N GLY A 111 -11.72 -21.06 3.04
CA GLY A 111 -12.72 -22.09 3.40
C GLY A 111 -14.02 -21.52 3.96
N LEU A 112 -14.25 -20.21 3.78
CA LEU A 112 -15.50 -19.53 4.16
C LEU A 112 -16.64 -19.93 3.20
N LEU A 113 -17.87 -19.53 3.54
CA LEU A 113 -18.98 -19.51 2.58
C LEU A 113 -18.69 -18.44 1.52
N ASP A 114 -18.87 -18.81 0.26
CA ASP A 114 -18.41 -18.11 -0.93
C ASP A 114 -19.43 -18.37 -2.05
N ASP A 115 -20.02 -17.31 -2.60
CA ASP A 115 -21.04 -17.37 -3.67
C ASP A 115 -20.37 -17.48 -5.07
N TYR A 116 -19.06 -17.22 -5.16
CA TYR A 116 -18.24 -17.40 -6.37
C TYR A 116 -17.10 -18.40 -6.13
N PRO A 117 -17.38 -19.64 -5.66
CA PRO A 117 -16.38 -20.54 -5.08
C PRO A 117 -15.43 -21.18 -6.10
N ASP A 118 -15.68 -20.99 -7.39
CA ASP A 118 -14.81 -21.39 -8.50
C ASP A 118 -13.81 -20.29 -8.92
N GLY A 119 -13.95 -19.06 -8.39
CA GLY A 119 -13.10 -17.89 -8.66
C GLY A 119 -13.90 -16.67 -9.16
N ASP A 120 -13.19 -15.57 -9.46
CA ASP A 120 -13.79 -14.33 -9.95
C ASP A 120 -14.70 -14.56 -11.19
N PRO A 121 -15.96 -14.07 -11.19
CA PRO A 121 -16.93 -14.29 -12.26
C PRO A 121 -16.60 -13.53 -13.57
N ASN A 122 -15.62 -12.64 -13.55
CA ASN A 122 -15.14 -11.89 -14.73
C ASN A 122 -13.95 -12.61 -15.43
N GLY A 123 -13.43 -13.70 -14.85
CA GLY A 123 -12.31 -14.48 -15.36
C GLY A 123 -10.91 -14.01 -14.93
N LEU A 124 -10.80 -13.10 -13.95
CA LEU A 124 -9.53 -12.65 -13.39
C LEU A 124 -8.87 -13.75 -12.56
N THR A 125 -7.58 -14.00 -12.80
CA THR A 125 -6.76 -14.88 -11.95
C THR A 125 -5.72 -14.09 -11.17
N ALA A 126 -5.41 -14.55 -9.96
CA ALA A 126 -4.30 -14.03 -9.17
C ALA A 126 -2.97 -14.10 -9.94
N GLU A 127 -2.77 -15.14 -10.76
CA GLU A 127 -1.64 -15.26 -11.68
C GLU A 127 -1.54 -14.11 -12.68
N GLN A 128 -2.65 -13.62 -13.27
CA GLN A 128 -2.62 -12.47 -14.16
C GLN A 128 -2.35 -11.19 -13.38
N VAL A 129 -3.25 -10.83 -12.46
CA VAL A 129 -3.27 -9.54 -11.76
C VAL A 129 -1.96 -9.28 -11.00
N LEU A 130 -1.46 -10.27 -10.25
CA LEU A 130 -0.23 -10.09 -9.46
C LEU A 130 1.02 -10.08 -10.34
N ARG A 131 1.05 -10.82 -11.46
CA ARG A 131 2.17 -10.76 -12.40
C ARG A 131 2.19 -9.44 -13.17
N GLU A 132 1.02 -8.87 -13.50
CA GLU A 132 0.94 -7.55 -14.11
C GLU A 132 1.39 -6.46 -13.12
N MET A 133 0.92 -6.48 -11.87
CA MET A 133 1.40 -5.61 -10.79
C MET A 133 2.93 -5.65 -10.65
N ARG A 134 3.52 -6.86 -10.64
CA ARG A 134 4.98 -7.06 -10.58
C ARG A 134 5.68 -6.53 -11.85
N SER A 135 5.07 -6.68 -13.02
CA SER A 135 5.62 -6.22 -14.31
C SER A 135 5.55 -4.69 -14.44
N ALA A 136 4.53 -4.07 -13.86
CA ALA A 136 4.43 -2.64 -13.63
C ALA A 136 5.39 -2.12 -12.54
N ALA A 137 6.28 -2.97 -11.98
CA ALA A 137 7.24 -2.62 -10.93
C ALA A 137 6.59 -1.96 -9.69
N ILE A 138 5.37 -2.38 -9.36
CA ILE A 138 4.65 -1.95 -8.16
C ILE A 138 5.13 -2.79 -6.98
N TYR A 139 5.67 -2.13 -5.96
CA TYR A 139 6.00 -2.77 -4.69
C TYR A 139 4.71 -2.95 -3.89
N TYR A 140 4.31 -4.21 -3.72
CA TYR A 140 3.11 -4.61 -3.00
C TYR A 140 3.39 -4.80 -1.51
N PHE A 141 2.44 -4.38 -0.68
CA PHE A 141 2.44 -4.51 0.77
C PHE A 141 1.01 -4.79 1.23
N PHE A 142 0.83 -5.70 2.20
CA PHE A 142 -0.50 -6.07 2.69
C PHE A 142 -0.66 -5.78 4.18
N GLY A 143 -1.78 -5.17 4.56
CA GLY A 143 -2.18 -4.99 5.95
C GLY A 143 -3.35 -5.90 6.29
N LYS A 144 -3.06 -6.98 7.04
CA LYS A 144 -4.02 -8.01 7.46
C LYS A 144 -4.90 -7.50 8.59
N ILE A 145 -6.21 -7.36 8.40
CA ILE A 145 -7.16 -7.05 9.49
C ILE A 145 -7.61 -8.33 10.21
N THR A 146 -7.81 -9.43 9.49
CA THR A 146 -8.24 -10.72 10.05
C THR A 146 -7.47 -11.91 9.46
N GLU A 147 -7.50 -13.05 10.17
CA GLU A 147 -6.81 -14.27 9.72
C GLU A 147 -7.45 -14.91 8.47
N TYR A 148 -8.64 -14.47 8.05
CA TYR A 148 -9.30 -14.95 6.82
C TYR A 148 -8.49 -14.65 5.55
N THR A 149 -7.44 -13.83 5.65
CA THR A 149 -6.55 -13.44 4.56
C THR A 149 -5.19 -14.14 4.58
N GLU A 150 -4.96 -15.11 5.49
CA GLU A 150 -3.69 -15.85 5.57
C GLU A 150 -3.47 -16.77 4.36
N THR A 151 -4.42 -17.64 4.01
CA THR A 151 -4.30 -18.51 2.83
C THR A 151 -4.23 -17.71 1.52
N MET A 152 -4.95 -16.59 1.40
CA MET A 152 -4.75 -15.62 0.31
C MET A 152 -3.29 -15.15 0.24
N THR A 153 -2.71 -14.79 1.39
CA THR A 153 -1.35 -14.27 1.48
C THR A 153 -0.31 -15.32 1.08
N GLU A 154 -0.43 -16.56 1.56
CA GLU A 154 0.43 -17.68 1.15
C GLU A 154 0.37 -17.91 -0.37
N VAL A 155 -0.84 -17.96 -0.93
CA VAL A 155 -1.04 -18.15 -2.37
C VAL A 155 -0.45 -16.98 -3.17
N PHE A 156 -0.67 -15.74 -2.75
CA PHE A 156 -0.12 -14.56 -3.43
C PHE A 156 1.41 -14.55 -3.38
N GLN A 157 2.01 -14.86 -2.22
CA GLN A 157 3.47 -14.96 -2.06
C GLN A 157 4.06 -16.06 -2.95
N SER A 158 3.34 -17.17 -3.19
CA SER A 158 3.77 -18.21 -4.15
C SER A 158 3.82 -17.73 -5.61
N ILE A 159 3.04 -16.70 -5.97
CA ILE A 159 2.93 -16.18 -7.35
C ILE A 159 3.96 -15.07 -7.62
N ILE A 160 4.12 -14.13 -6.68
CA ILE A 160 4.99 -12.95 -6.85
C ILE A 160 6.31 -13.00 -6.08
N GLY A 161 6.44 -13.87 -5.09
CA GLY A 161 7.52 -13.88 -4.10
C GLY A 161 7.09 -13.21 -2.78
N GLU A 162 7.94 -13.30 -1.76
CA GLU A 162 7.70 -12.65 -0.47
C GLU A 162 7.46 -11.15 -0.61
N TYR A 163 6.42 -10.66 0.07
CA TYR A 163 6.11 -9.25 0.25
C TYR A 163 5.74 -8.98 1.71
N PRO A 164 5.94 -7.77 2.25
CA PRO A 164 5.70 -7.53 3.67
C PRO A 164 4.21 -7.49 4.02
N VAL A 165 3.89 -8.14 5.12
CA VAL A 165 2.54 -8.24 5.71
C VAL A 165 2.58 -7.60 7.09
N PHE A 166 1.53 -6.88 7.47
CA PHE A 166 1.44 -6.17 8.76
C PHE A 166 0.10 -6.43 9.46
N ASP A 167 0.13 -6.97 10.67
CA ASP A 167 -1.06 -7.28 11.45
C ASP A 167 -1.74 -6.03 12.01
N ILE A 168 -2.93 -5.72 11.52
CA ILE A 168 -3.73 -4.56 11.93
C ILE A 168 -4.55 -4.86 13.19
N LYS A 169 -4.84 -6.14 13.45
CA LYS A 169 -5.83 -6.67 14.38
C LYS A 169 -5.75 -6.19 15.84
N ASP A 170 -4.54 -6.13 16.42
CA ASP A 170 -4.33 -5.99 17.89
C ASP A 170 -4.50 -4.55 18.42
N THR A 171 -5.47 -3.81 17.88
CA THR A 171 -5.68 -2.40 18.15
C THR A 171 -7.14 -2.21 18.57
N PRO A 172 -7.48 -2.50 19.84
CA PRO A 172 -8.87 -2.58 20.32
C PRO A 172 -9.58 -1.23 20.30
N ASP A 173 -8.81 -0.15 20.25
CA ASP A 173 -9.27 1.18 19.90
C ASP A 173 -8.54 1.64 18.62
N PRO A 174 -9.06 2.65 17.90
CA PRO A 174 -8.39 3.11 16.70
C PRO A 174 -6.94 3.56 16.95
N GLU A 175 -6.54 4.04 18.14
CA GLU A 175 -5.17 4.50 18.48
C GLU A 175 -4.04 3.44 18.47
N GLY A 176 -4.27 2.27 17.86
CA GLY A 176 -3.21 1.41 17.34
C GLY A 176 -3.13 1.27 15.80
N LEU A 177 -4.16 1.69 15.05
CA LEU A 177 -4.24 1.58 13.59
C LEU A 177 -3.20 2.51 12.86
N VAL A 178 -2.99 3.80 13.24
CA VAL A 178 -1.98 4.77 12.70
C VAL A 178 -0.65 4.15 12.90
N GLU A 179 -0.10 4.02 14.11
CA GLU A 179 1.34 3.75 14.19
C GLU A 179 1.66 2.47 13.41
N LYS A 180 0.87 1.40 13.55
CA LYS A 180 1.00 0.20 12.70
C LYS A 180 0.87 0.45 11.18
N PHE A 181 0.10 1.43 10.71
CA PHE A 181 0.03 1.83 9.29
C PHE A 181 1.11 2.81 8.86
N PHE A 182 1.43 3.79 9.68
CA PHE A 182 2.39 4.84 9.42
C PHE A 182 3.77 4.21 9.45
N ASP A 183 4.05 3.31 10.40
CA ASP A 183 5.21 2.43 10.38
C ASP A 183 5.19 1.49 9.17
N ALA A 184 4.05 0.88 8.81
CA ALA A 184 3.98 0.05 7.59
C ALA A 184 4.26 0.85 6.30
N ALA A 185 3.69 2.04 6.17
CA ALA A 185 3.83 2.93 5.02
C ALA A 185 5.24 3.53 4.98
N CYS A 186 5.74 4.06 6.09
CA CYS A 186 7.12 4.56 6.22
C CYS A 186 8.13 3.42 6.05
N SER A 187 7.85 2.20 6.49
CA SER A 187 8.66 1.00 6.21
C SER A 187 8.62 0.65 4.73
N ALA A 188 7.46 0.71 4.08
CA ALA A 188 7.30 0.49 2.64
C ALA A 188 8.07 1.54 1.81
N ILE A 189 7.90 2.81 2.15
CA ILE A 189 8.62 3.96 1.59
C ILE A 189 10.14 3.78 1.77
N ASN A 190 10.61 3.55 2.99
CA ASN A 190 12.04 3.36 3.29
C ASN A 190 12.60 2.11 2.61
N THR A 191 11.82 1.04 2.48
CA THR A 191 12.22 -0.20 1.78
C THR A 191 12.35 0.04 0.28
N ALA A 192 11.36 0.67 -0.35
CA ALA A 192 11.42 1.05 -1.77
C ALA A 192 12.60 1.99 -2.05
N ILE A 193 12.79 3.03 -1.23
CA ILE A 193 13.95 3.94 -1.29
C ILE A 193 15.27 3.16 -1.14
N THR A 194 15.37 2.26 -0.16
CA THR A 194 16.57 1.44 0.06
C THR A 194 16.88 0.53 -1.12
N LEU A 195 15.86 -0.10 -1.72
CA LEU A 195 16.00 -0.96 -2.91
C LEU A 195 16.44 -0.15 -4.13
N ILE A 196 15.94 1.07 -4.31
CA ILE A 196 16.33 1.99 -5.38
C ILE A 196 17.79 2.45 -5.21
N PHE A 197 18.19 2.87 -4.00
CA PHE A 197 19.58 3.23 -3.73
C PHE A 197 20.52 2.04 -3.94
N LYS A 198 20.17 0.83 -3.46
CA LYS A 198 20.91 -0.41 -3.73
C LYS A 198 21.06 -0.66 -5.23
N LYS A 199 19.97 -0.59 -6.01
CA LYS A 199 19.97 -0.78 -7.47
C LYS A 199 20.88 0.25 -8.15
N LYS A 200 20.72 1.54 -7.85
CA LYS A 200 21.51 2.63 -8.44
C LYS A 200 23.01 2.52 -8.10
N TYR A 201 23.36 2.18 -6.86
CA TYR A 201 24.76 1.95 -6.47
C TYR A 201 25.36 0.69 -7.11
N PHE A 202 24.61 -0.43 -7.17
CA PHE A 202 25.10 -1.68 -7.76
C PHE A 202 25.49 -1.51 -9.24
N PHE A 203 24.69 -0.78 -10.02
CA PHE A 203 25.04 -0.40 -11.39
C PHE A 203 26.25 0.56 -11.47
N SER A 204 26.50 1.37 -10.44
CA SER A 204 27.62 2.32 -10.40
C SER A 204 28.98 1.68 -10.06
N VAL A 205 29.01 0.64 -9.22
CA VAL A 205 30.27 -0.01 -8.77
C VAL A 205 30.61 -1.33 -9.47
N GLY A 206 29.88 -1.70 -10.54
CA GLY A 206 30.26 -2.79 -11.44
C GLY A 206 30.37 -4.17 -10.78
N GLY A 207 29.51 -4.46 -9.79
CA GLY A 207 29.31 -5.81 -9.24
C GLY A 207 30.43 -6.39 -8.37
N ARG A 208 31.46 -5.63 -7.97
CA ARG A 208 32.55 -6.14 -7.12
C ARG A 208 32.35 -5.88 -5.62
N GLY A 209 32.31 -6.97 -4.84
CA GLY A 209 32.66 -7.03 -3.41
C GLY A 209 31.83 -6.19 -2.42
N LEU A 210 30.86 -6.81 -1.76
CA LEU A 210 30.17 -6.19 -0.61
C LEU A 210 31.12 -6.01 0.58
N ASN A 211 31.06 -4.86 1.24
CA ASN A 211 31.60 -4.67 2.58
C ASN A 211 30.58 -3.90 3.43
N PHE A 212 30.06 -4.52 4.49
CA PHE A 212 28.79 -4.12 5.13
C PHE A 212 28.84 -2.79 5.90
N THR A 213 30.03 -2.30 6.24
CA THR A 213 30.24 -1.15 7.14
C THR A 213 29.80 0.19 6.56
N SER A 214 29.92 0.40 5.25
CA SER A 214 29.57 1.67 4.59
C SER A 214 28.06 1.94 4.58
N LEU A 215 27.25 0.91 4.32
CA LEU A 215 25.78 1.01 4.28
C LEU A 215 25.20 1.29 5.68
N TYR A 216 25.85 0.81 6.74
CA TYR A 216 25.41 1.01 8.12
C TYR A 216 25.61 2.46 8.61
N PHE A 217 26.72 3.10 8.21
CA PHE A 217 26.97 4.50 8.55
C PHE A 217 25.99 5.47 7.87
N ALA A 218 25.69 5.24 6.58
CA ALA A 218 24.69 6.04 5.86
C ALA A 218 23.30 5.96 6.52
N LYS A 219 22.90 4.77 7.02
CA LYS A 219 21.62 4.58 7.71
C LYS A 219 21.57 5.25 9.09
N LYS A 220 22.71 5.40 9.78
CA LYS A 220 22.78 5.92 11.16
C LYS A 220 22.77 7.45 11.25
N LEU A 221 23.10 8.16 10.18
CA LEU A 221 23.07 9.64 10.14
C LEU A 221 21.69 10.24 9.87
N TYR A 222 20.68 9.43 9.52
CA TYR A 222 19.37 9.90 9.05
C TYR A 222 18.23 9.76 10.08
N LEU A 223 18.49 9.17 11.25
CA LEU A 223 17.47 8.80 12.24
C LEU A 223 17.80 9.30 13.65
N ARG A 224 17.85 10.63 13.81
CA ARG A 224 17.84 11.32 15.11
C ARG A 224 16.99 12.58 15.06
N GLU A 225 16.32 12.84 16.18
CA GLU A 225 15.50 14.04 16.49
C GLU A 225 14.25 14.16 15.57
N ASN A 226 13.02 13.93 16.04
CA ASN A 226 12.40 14.46 17.27
C ASN A 226 11.29 13.57 17.86
N TYR A 227 10.90 13.84 19.12
CA TYR A 227 9.70 13.32 19.80
C TYR A 227 8.68 14.46 19.98
N ILE A 228 7.40 14.24 19.63
CA ILE A 228 6.25 15.06 20.08
C ILE A 228 5.05 14.12 20.35
N THR A 229 4.24 14.44 21.36
CA THR A 229 3.08 13.66 21.84
C THR A 229 1.73 14.24 21.41
N SER A 230 0.74 13.39 21.06
CA SER A 230 -0.70 13.45 21.43
C SER A 230 -1.70 12.92 20.36
N ASN A 231 -2.70 12.16 20.85
CA ASN A 231 -4.10 11.92 20.43
C ASN A 231 -4.56 11.98 18.94
N ALA A 232 -5.48 11.06 18.55
CA ALA A 232 -6.27 10.98 17.30
C ALA A 232 -5.52 10.49 16.01
N LYS A 233 -5.97 9.55 15.14
CA LYS A 233 -7.29 9.14 14.56
C LYS A 233 -7.22 8.05 13.37
N TRP A 234 -6.03 7.68 12.76
CA TRP A 234 -5.62 6.45 11.91
C TRP A 234 -6.09 6.34 10.37
N LYS A 235 -5.69 5.63 9.21
CA LYS A 235 -4.83 4.57 8.43
C LYS A 235 -4.83 4.72 6.82
N LEU A 236 -4.05 4.01 5.98
CA LEU A 236 -4.29 3.70 4.51
C LEU A 236 -4.20 4.77 3.38
N THR A 237 -3.15 4.75 2.56
CA THR A 237 -3.02 5.53 1.28
C THR A 237 -2.16 4.78 0.27
N PHE A 238 -2.45 4.92 -1.04
CA PHE A 238 -1.58 4.48 -2.13
C PHE A 238 -0.53 5.55 -2.41
N VAL A 239 0.75 5.18 -2.49
CA VAL A 239 1.86 6.15 -2.51
C VAL A 239 2.71 5.93 -3.77
N SER A 240 2.73 6.92 -4.68
CA SER A 240 3.76 6.99 -5.71
C SER A 240 4.80 8.06 -5.34
N LEU A 241 6.04 7.61 -5.18
CA LEU A 241 7.18 8.39 -4.72
C LEU A 241 7.98 8.90 -5.92
N TRP A 242 8.48 10.14 -5.88
CA TRP A 242 9.59 10.54 -6.75
C TRP A 242 10.59 11.44 -6.03
N THR A 243 11.85 11.03 -6.10
CA THR A 243 12.99 11.87 -5.71
C THR A 243 13.41 12.70 -6.91
N ALA A 244 13.15 14.01 -6.87
CA ALA A 244 13.82 14.93 -7.79
C ALA A 244 15.34 14.87 -7.54
N PRO A 245 16.19 14.83 -8.59
CA PRO A 245 17.56 15.27 -8.43
C PRO A 245 17.52 16.76 -8.07
N VAL A 246 18.03 17.13 -6.89
CA VAL A 246 18.46 18.51 -6.68
C VAL A 246 19.68 18.71 -7.57
N LEU A 247 19.45 19.21 -8.78
CA LEU A 247 20.51 19.72 -9.63
C LEU A 247 21.08 20.96 -8.95
N TRP A 248 22.23 20.80 -8.30
CA TRP A 248 23.13 21.92 -8.05
C TRP A 248 23.53 22.48 -9.42
N GLY A 249 23.13 23.72 -9.67
CA GLY A 249 23.42 24.47 -10.88
C GLY A 249 23.65 25.91 -10.48
N ASP A 250 24.91 26.24 -10.18
CA ASP A 250 25.33 27.58 -9.79
C ASP A 250 25.35 28.53 -11.01
N THR A 251 24.51 29.56 -10.99
CA THR A 251 24.80 30.96 -11.38
C THR A 251 23.64 31.86 -10.94
#